data_AF-A0A284QLD5-F1
#
_entry.id   AF-A0A284QLD5-F1
#
_cell.length_a   1.000
_cell.length_b   1.000
_cell.length_c   1.000
_cell.angle_alpha   90.00
_cell.angle_beta   90.00
_cell.angle_gamma   90.00
#
_symmetry.space_group_name_H-M   'P 1'
#
loop_
_entity.id
_entity.type
_entity.pdbx_description
1 polymer ?
#
loop_
_entity_poly.entity_id
_entity_poly.type
_entity_poly.pdbx_seq_one_letter_code
_entity_poly.pdbx_strand_id
1 'polypeptide(L)'
;MVQVTFVVTLVSFCFGLVHSAPVALKPRAFELLDYADFQISDGVAGKAAAEANAVFVGKSHVPIHPFDNVDLATVDSQTLDDMQTMREAAESAETDDFDPAIAAASGAAGDHTGHSFEQLTEVVILADALQVGKIKNKVLKLTGEVQVLNIKIAQAQASGDDTSDLEDSLAEEQTKLNTNIATDVKNAGQTSQSVV
;
A
#
# COMPACT_ATOMS: atom_id res chain seq x y z
N MET A 1 -52.85 43.94 -61.29
CA MET A 1 -53.14 43.56 -59.89
C MET A 1 -52.08 42.56 -59.47
N VAL A 2 -51.16 42.96 -58.60
CA VAL A 2 -50.01 42.12 -58.17
C VAL A 2 -50.43 41.38 -56.90
N GLN A 3 -50.36 40.05 -56.93
CA GLN A 3 -50.58 39.19 -55.77
C GLN A 3 -49.33 39.18 -54.88
N VAL A 4 -49.53 39.32 -53.56
CA VAL A 4 -48.48 39.07 -52.56
C VAL A 4 -49.10 38.17 -51.48
N THR A 5 -48.75 36.89 -51.52
CA THR A 5 -49.11 35.89 -50.52
C THR A 5 -47.98 35.81 -49.50
N PHE A 6 -48.27 36.16 -48.25
CA PHE A 6 -47.33 36.04 -47.13
C PHE A 6 -47.45 34.62 -46.54
N VAL A 7 -46.39 33.82 -46.61
CA VAL A 7 -46.28 32.53 -45.94
C VAL A 7 -45.45 32.75 -44.67
N VAL A 8 -46.05 32.55 -43.50
CA VAL A 8 -45.36 32.57 -42.21
C VAL A 8 -45.08 31.12 -41.79
N THR A 9 -43.81 30.73 -41.84
CA THR A 9 -43.33 29.44 -41.33
C THR A 9 -43.02 29.55 -39.85
N LEU A 10 -43.73 28.77 -39.02
CA LEU A 10 -43.52 28.70 -37.57
C LEU A 10 -42.47 27.63 -37.28
N VAL A 11 -41.28 28.04 -36.84
CA VAL A 11 -40.21 27.12 -36.40
C VAL A 11 -40.46 26.74 -34.95
N SER A 12 -40.78 25.47 -34.70
CA SER A 12 -40.95 24.91 -33.35
C SER A 12 -39.58 24.55 -32.77
N PHE A 13 -39.17 25.23 -31.70
CA PHE A 13 -37.90 25.01 -31.01
C PHE A 13 -38.16 24.08 -29.81
N CYS A 14 -37.83 22.78 -29.95
CA CYS A 14 -37.89 21.82 -28.86
C CYS A 14 -36.71 22.03 -27.90
N PHE A 15 -36.98 22.55 -26.71
CA PHE A 15 -36.03 22.51 -25.58
C PHE A 15 -35.93 21.07 -25.05
N GLY A 16 -34.81 20.40 -25.34
CA GLY A 16 -34.44 19.15 -24.68
C GLY A 16 -33.88 19.44 -23.28
N LEU A 17 -34.59 19.03 -22.23
CA LEU A 17 -34.07 19.04 -20.86
C LEU A 17 -33.06 17.89 -20.70
N VAL A 18 -31.77 18.22 -20.74
CA VAL A 18 -30.69 17.29 -20.38
C VAL A 18 -30.72 17.13 -18.86
N HIS A 19 -31.27 16.02 -18.38
CA HIS A 19 -31.18 15.67 -16.95
C HIS A 19 -29.84 15.00 -16.70
N SER A 20 -28.91 15.74 -16.09
CA SER A 20 -27.68 15.17 -15.54
C SER A 20 -28.04 14.33 -14.31
N ALA A 21 -28.07 13.00 -14.46
CA ALA A 21 -28.19 12.12 -13.31
C ALA A 21 -26.99 12.37 -12.38
N PRO A 22 -27.19 12.50 -11.05
CA PRO A 22 -26.07 12.60 -10.12
C PRO A 22 -25.22 11.34 -10.25
N VAL A 23 -23.92 11.51 -10.51
CA VAL A 23 -22.94 10.42 -10.44
C VAL A 23 -22.88 10.00 -8.98
N ALA A 24 -23.49 8.87 -8.64
CA ALA A 24 -23.31 8.26 -7.34
C ALA A 24 -21.84 7.81 -7.24
N LEU A 25 -21.02 8.58 -6.53
CA LEU A 25 -19.65 8.19 -6.19
C LEU A 25 -19.75 6.95 -5.27
N LYS A 26 -19.34 5.80 -5.79
CA LYS A 26 -19.19 4.60 -4.97
C LYS A 26 -18.03 4.87 -4.00
N PRO A 27 -18.21 4.73 -2.67
CA PRO A 27 -17.11 4.92 -1.73
C PRO A 27 -15.96 3.97 -2.12
N ARG A 28 -14.74 4.51 -2.19
CA ARG A 28 -13.55 3.70 -2.51
C ARG A 28 -13.28 2.73 -1.37
N ALA A 29 -12.96 1.50 -1.72
CA ALA A 29 -12.62 0.47 -0.74
C ALA A 29 -11.23 0.71 -0.12
N PHE A 30 -10.35 1.42 -0.84
CA PHE A 30 -8.96 1.67 -0.48
C PHE A 30 -8.63 3.15 -0.61
N GLU A 31 -7.86 3.68 0.34
CA GLU A 31 -7.40 5.07 0.35
C GLU A 31 -5.89 5.08 0.08
N LEU A 32 -5.45 5.86 -0.90
CA LEU A 32 -4.04 6.15 -1.11
C LEU A 32 -3.53 7.03 0.04
N LEU A 33 -2.49 6.57 0.74
CA LEU A 33 -1.85 7.28 1.84
C LEU A 33 -0.37 7.52 1.54
N ASP A 34 0.18 8.59 2.11
CA ASP A 34 1.62 8.82 2.11
C ASP A 34 2.31 7.81 3.06
N TYR A 35 3.57 7.46 2.78
CA TYR A 35 4.30 6.44 3.55
C TYR A 35 4.30 6.69 5.07
N ALA A 36 4.48 7.95 5.48
CA ALA A 36 4.45 8.34 6.88
C ALA A 36 3.12 8.02 7.59
N ASP A 37 2.02 7.94 6.85
CA ASP A 37 0.67 7.73 7.38
C ASP A 37 0.25 6.25 7.44
N PHE A 38 0.94 5.35 6.74
CA PHE A 38 0.59 3.91 6.73
C PHE A 38 1.73 2.97 7.16
N GLN A 39 2.96 3.47 7.33
CA GLN A 39 4.08 2.66 7.80
C GLN A 39 3.81 2.00 9.16
N ILE A 40 4.43 0.85 9.41
CA ILE A 40 4.24 0.04 10.61
C ILE A 40 5.53 -0.20 11.40
N SER A 41 6.59 0.54 11.10
CA SER A 41 7.95 0.28 11.57
C SER A 41 8.24 0.72 13.00
N ASP A 42 7.40 1.55 13.61
CA ASP A 42 7.57 1.95 15.01
C ASP A 42 7.00 0.93 16.01
N GLY A 43 7.49 0.99 17.25
CA GLY A 43 6.94 0.28 18.40
C GLY A 43 7.74 -0.97 18.75
N VAL A 44 7.08 -2.13 18.71
CA VAL A 44 7.70 -3.42 19.07
C VAL A 44 7.47 -4.45 17.98
N ALA A 45 8.46 -5.32 17.78
CA ALA A 45 8.34 -6.46 16.86
C ALA A 45 7.38 -7.54 17.36
N GLY A 46 6.99 -8.42 16.43
CA GLY A 46 6.18 -9.62 16.67
C GLY A 46 4.71 -9.47 16.25
N LYS A 47 4.34 -8.35 15.65
CA LYS A 47 2.96 -8.04 15.21
C LYS A 47 2.88 -7.54 13.77
N ALA A 48 3.99 -7.52 13.03
CA ALA A 48 4.04 -6.90 11.70
C ALA A 48 3.03 -7.50 10.72
N ALA A 49 2.79 -8.82 10.78
CA ALA A 49 1.80 -9.48 9.93
C ALA A 49 0.38 -8.94 10.17
N ALA A 50 0.00 -8.72 11.44
CA ALA A 50 -1.32 -8.20 11.78
C ALA A 50 -1.48 -6.73 11.38
N GLU A 51 -0.41 -5.94 11.56
CA GLU A 51 -0.37 -4.52 11.21
C GLU A 51 -0.41 -4.34 9.68
N ALA A 52 0.41 -5.08 8.93
CA ALA A 52 0.41 -5.05 7.47
C ALA A 52 -0.92 -5.52 6.86
N ASN A 53 -1.52 -6.57 7.43
CA ASN A 53 -2.85 -7.03 7.03
C ASN A 53 -3.93 -5.98 7.32
N ALA A 54 -3.78 -5.13 8.34
CA ALA A 54 -4.73 -4.05 8.58
C ALA A 54 -4.67 -2.97 7.49
N VAL A 55 -3.47 -2.72 6.92
CA VAL A 55 -3.26 -1.76 5.83
C VAL A 55 -3.78 -2.30 4.49
N PHE A 56 -3.35 -3.50 4.08
CA PHE A 56 -3.56 -3.98 2.71
C PHE A 56 -4.70 -4.99 2.54
N VAL A 57 -5.17 -5.65 3.60
CA VAL A 57 -6.10 -6.78 3.48
C VAL A 57 -7.44 -6.51 4.20
N GLY A 58 -7.41 -5.98 5.42
CA GLY A 58 -8.58 -5.67 6.22
C GLY A 58 -8.91 -6.63 7.37
N LYS A 59 -7.92 -7.22 8.06
CA LYS A 59 -8.19 -8.03 9.28
C LYS A 59 -7.49 -7.48 10.54
N SER A 60 -7.98 -6.36 11.10
CA SER A 60 -8.04 -6.05 12.56
C SER A 60 -8.34 -4.56 12.86
N HIS A 61 -9.24 -4.30 13.83
CA HIS A 61 -9.55 -3.09 14.64
C HIS A 61 -9.71 -1.68 14.00
N VAL A 62 -9.56 -1.48 12.69
CA VAL A 62 -9.92 -0.20 12.02
C VAL A 62 -11.34 -0.29 11.43
N PRO A 63 -12.22 0.72 11.56
CA PRO A 63 -13.63 0.62 11.16
C PRO A 63 -13.91 0.56 9.65
N ILE A 64 -12.88 0.60 8.79
CA ILE A 64 -13.01 0.42 7.34
C ILE A 64 -11.98 -0.64 6.90
N HIS A 65 -12.45 -1.75 6.34
CA HIS A 65 -11.62 -2.87 5.87
C HIS A 65 -11.64 -2.91 4.34
N PRO A 66 -10.48 -2.86 3.66
CA PRO A 66 -10.46 -2.65 2.21
C PRO A 66 -11.02 -3.81 1.38
N PHE A 67 -10.97 -5.07 1.85
CA PHE A 67 -11.41 -6.22 1.06
C PHE A 67 -12.34 -7.22 1.76
N ASP A 68 -12.89 -6.87 2.93
CA ASP A 68 -13.85 -7.76 3.61
C ASP A 68 -15.11 -7.95 2.76
N ASN A 69 -15.36 -9.20 2.33
CA ASN A 69 -16.45 -9.58 1.41
C ASN A 69 -16.40 -8.88 0.04
N VAL A 70 -15.23 -8.42 -0.38
CA VAL A 70 -15.02 -7.86 -1.72
C VAL A 70 -14.64 -8.98 -2.69
N ASP A 71 -15.33 -9.05 -3.81
CA ASP A 71 -14.89 -9.87 -4.94
C ASP A 71 -13.67 -9.20 -5.59
N LEU A 72 -12.50 -9.81 -5.45
CA LEU A 72 -11.23 -9.26 -5.94
C LEU A 72 -11.24 -9.04 -7.46
N ALA A 73 -12.01 -9.82 -8.22
CA ALA A 73 -12.15 -9.62 -9.66
C ALA A 73 -12.85 -8.30 -10.03
N THR A 74 -13.56 -7.69 -9.08
CA THR A 74 -14.31 -6.44 -9.27
C THR A 74 -13.60 -5.19 -8.74
N VAL A 75 -12.39 -5.35 -8.20
CA VAL A 75 -11.56 -4.23 -7.74
C VAL A 75 -11.23 -3.35 -8.94
N ASP A 76 -11.45 -2.05 -8.79
CA ASP A 76 -11.21 -1.09 -9.87
C ASP A 76 -9.72 -0.78 -10.05
N SER A 77 -9.35 -0.29 -11.23
CA SER A 77 -7.95 -0.02 -11.57
C SER A 77 -7.31 1.06 -10.69
N GLN A 78 -8.07 2.04 -10.23
CA GLN A 78 -7.53 3.08 -9.35
C GLN A 78 -7.18 2.51 -7.97
N THR A 79 -8.03 1.65 -7.42
CA THR A 79 -7.71 0.91 -6.18
C THR A 79 -6.44 0.07 -6.36
N LEU A 80 -6.30 -0.62 -7.50
CA LEU A 80 -5.09 -1.39 -7.80
C LEU A 80 -3.84 -0.51 -7.88
N ASP A 81 -3.91 0.64 -8.57
CA ASP A 81 -2.81 1.59 -8.71
C ASP A 81 -2.44 2.24 -7.37
N ASP A 82 -3.42 2.57 -6.53
CA ASP A 82 -3.19 3.12 -5.20
C ASP A 82 -2.45 2.12 -4.30
N MET A 83 -2.86 0.84 -4.35
CA MET A 83 -2.16 -0.23 -3.64
C MET A 83 -0.72 -0.41 -4.14
N GLN A 84 -0.51 -0.39 -5.47
CA GLN A 84 0.82 -0.48 -6.05
C GLN A 84 1.70 0.67 -5.57
N THR A 85 1.18 1.89 -5.61
CA THR A 85 1.87 3.09 -5.16
C THR A 85 2.30 2.98 -3.69
N MET A 86 1.40 2.54 -2.80
CA MET A 86 1.74 2.39 -1.38
C MET A 86 2.80 1.31 -1.13
N ARG A 87 2.70 0.13 -1.76
CA ARG A 87 3.74 -0.88 -1.54
C ARG A 87 5.10 -0.48 -2.14
N GLU A 88 5.11 0.25 -3.24
CA GLU A 88 6.34 0.80 -3.84
C GLU A 88 6.93 1.90 -2.95
N ALA A 89 6.11 2.72 -2.29
CA ALA A 89 6.61 3.66 -1.28
C ALA A 89 7.27 2.94 -0.09
N ALA A 90 6.69 1.83 0.37
CA ALA A 90 7.33 0.97 1.37
C ALA A 90 8.64 0.33 0.83
N GLU A 91 8.71 0.01 -0.46
CA GLU A 91 9.96 -0.45 -1.08
C GLU A 91 11.03 0.63 -1.11
N SER A 92 10.70 1.84 -1.56
CA SER A 92 11.63 2.97 -1.57
C SER A 92 12.15 3.27 -0.17
N ALA A 93 11.30 3.27 0.85
CA ALA A 93 11.74 3.47 2.23
C ALA A 93 12.76 2.40 2.70
N GLU A 94 12.69 1.17 2.15
CA GLU A 94 13.68 0.12 2.47
C GLU A 94 15.10 0.52 2.02
N THR A 95 15.24 1.04 0.81
CA THR A 95 16.54 1.31 0.17
C THR A 95 17.03 2.73 0.36
N ASP A 96 16.12 3.69 0.39
CA ASP A 96 16.44 5.11 0.33
C ASP A 96 16.53 5.72 1.73
N ASP A 97 15.83 5.13 2.71
CA ASP A 97 15.76 5.65 4.08
C ASP A 97 16.36 4.67 5.10
N PHE A 98 15.86 3.42 5.17
CA PHE A 98 16.35 2.42 6.13
C PHE A 98 17.81 2.06 5.92
N ASP A 99 18.22 1.73 4.69
CA ASP A 99 19.61 1.34 4.42
C ASP A 99 20.63 2.43 4.81
N PRO A 100 20.45 3.70 4.41
CA PRO A 100 21.31 4.78 4.86
C PRO A 100 21.27 5.02 6.38
N ALA A 101 20.09 4.98 7.00
CA ALA A 101 19.96 5.19 8.45
C ALA A 101 20.67 4.10 9.26
N ILE A 102 20.52 2.83 8.86
CA ILE A 102 21.20 1.70 9.49
C ILE A 102 22.71 1.79 9.26
N ALA A 103 23.15 2.15 8.05
CA ALA A 103 24.58 2.32 7.76
C ALA A 103 25.21 3.43 8.60
N ALA A 104 24.51 4.56 8.77
CA ALA A 104 24.97 5.67 9.61
C ALA A 104 25.06 5.25 11.10
N ALA A 105 24.01 4.61 11.63
CA ALA A 105 24.02 4.14 13.02
C ALA A 105 25.09 3.07 13.26
N SER A 106 25.22 2.09 12.35
CA SER A 106 26.23 1.03 12.47
C SER A 106 27.66 1.56 12.30
N GLY A 107 27.86 2.54 11.42
CA GLY A 107 29.15 3.22 11.24
C GLY A 107 29.58 3.97 12.50
N ALA A 108 28.67 4.71 13.12
CA ALA A 108 28.91 5.38 14.40
C ALA A 108 29.15 4.40 15.55
N ALA A 109 28.55 3.21 15.53
CA ALA A 109 28.84 2.17 16.51
C ALA A 109 30.27 1.60 16.35
N GLY A 110 30.77 1.53 15.11
CA GLY A 110 32.12 1.04 14.79
C GLY A 110 33.24 2.05 15.04
N ASP A 111 32.94 3.36 15.01
CA ASP A 111 33.90 4.41 15.36
C ASP A 111 33.84 4.73 16.86
N HIS A 112 34.85 4.29 17.61
CA HIS A 112 34.95 4.55 19.04
C HIS A 112 35.61 5.90 19.37
N THR A 113 36.02 6.67 18.35
CA THR A 113 36.77 7.91 18.54
C THR A 113 35.83 9.05 18.93
N GLY A 114 36.03 9.64 20.11
CA GLY A 114 35.23 10.81 20.54
C GLY A 114 33.83 10.48 21.07
N HIS A 115 33.46 9.20 21.14
CA HIS A 115 32.22 8.74 21.76
C HIS A 115 32.47 8.24 23.18
N SER A 116 31.61 8.65 24.11
CA SER A 116 31.52 8.03 25.43
C SER A 116 30.88 6.64 25.32
N PHE A 117 31.13 5.78 26.32
CA PHE A 117 30.53 4.45 26.40
C PHE A 117 28.99 4.48 26.38
N GLU A 118 28.40 5.51 26.98
CA GLU A 118 26.95 5.74 26.98
C GLU A 118 26.45 6.03 25.56
N GLN A 119 27.13 6.92 24.81
CA GLN A 119 26.79 7.22 23.42
C GLN A 119 26.95 6.01 22.50
N LEU A 120 27.96 5.16 22.71
CA LEU A 120 28.12 3.92 21.93
C LEU A 120 26.96 2.94 22.18
N THR A 121 26.44 2.89 23.40
CA THR A 121 25.31 2.04 23.76
C THR A 121 24.03 2.51 23.06
N GLU A 122 23.76 3.81 23.07
CA GLU A 122 22.59 4.40 22.39
C GLU A 122 22.61 4.17 20.88
N VAL A 123 23.78 4.33 20.25
CA VAL A 123 23.94 4.16 18.80
C VAL A 123 23.74 2.70 18.37
N VAL A 124 24.24 1.72 19.16
CA VAL A 124 23.99 0.29 18.88
C VAL A 124 22.50 -0.04 19.02
N ILE A 125 21.83 0.47 20.06
CA ILE A 125 20.38 0.27 20.26
C ILE A 125 19.58 0.85 19.08
N LEU A 126 19.99 2.02 18.56
CA LEU A 126 19.35 2.62 17.40
C LEU A 126 19.54 1.76 16.14
N ALA A 127 20.75 1.27 15.87
CA ALA A 127 21.01 0.40 14.71
C ALA A 127 20.16 -0.87 14.75
N ASP A 128 20.05 -1.50 15.93
CA ASP A 128 19.21 -2.68 16.14
C ASP A 128 17.71 -2.33 15.96
N ALA A 129 17.24 -1.22 16.54
CA ALA A 129 15.84 -0.81 16.42
C ALA A 129 15.45 -0.47 14.97
N LEU A 130 16.34 0.15 14.20
CA LEU A 130 16.14 0.43 12.77
C LEU A 130 16.11 -0.85 11.94
N GLN A 131 16.94 -1.86 12.27
CA GLN A 131 16.88 -3.16 11.61
C GLN A 131 15.55 -3.88 11.86
N VAL A 132 15.05 -3.82 13.10
CA VAL A 132 13.73 -4.36 13.44
C VAL A 132 12.63 -3.60 12.68
N GLY A 133 12.70 -2.27 12.62
CA GLY A 133 11.79 -1.43 11.84
C GLY A 133 11.79 -1.77 10.35
N LYS A 134 12.98 -2.03 9.78
CA LYS A 134 13.14 -2.48 8.40
C LYS A 134 12.45 -3.83 8.16
N ILE A 135 12.55 -4.77 9.08
CA ILE A 135 11.86 -6.07 8.98
C ILE A 135 10.33 -5.87 8.96
N LYS A 136 9.79 -5.00 9.83
CA LYS A 136 8.36 -4.67 9.79
C LYS A 136 7.95 -4.05 8.45
N ASN A 137 8.77 -3.13 7.91
CA ASN A 137 8.54 -2.54 6.59
C ASN A 137 8.57 -3.59 5.46
N LYS A 138 9.46 -4.58 5.53
CA LYS A 138 9.46 -5.71 4.58
C LYS A 138 8.15 -6.49 4.61
N VAL A 139 7.63 -6.76 5.81
CA VAL A 139 6.33 -7.43 5.94
C VAL A 139 5.21 -6.57 5.35
N LEU A 140 5.23 -5.26 5.56
CA LEU A 140 4.29 -4.31 4.96
C LEU A 140 4.32 -4.35 3.43
N LYS A 141 5.50 -4.14 2.83
CA LYS A 141 5.71 -4.19 1.37
C LYS A 141 5.21 -5.49 0.76
N LEU A 142 5.66 -6.62 1.29
CA LEU A 142 5.37 -7.94 0.75
C LEU A 142 3.90 -8.32 0.91
N THR A 143 3.22 -7.84 1.97
CA THR A 143 1.77 -8.02 2.13
C THR A 143 1.01 -7.27 1.04
N GLY A 144 1.42 -6.03 0.73
CA GLY A 144 0.86 -5.27 -0.38
C GLY A 144 1.10 -5.94 -1.74
N GLU A 145 2.29 -6.47 -1.98
CA GLU A 145 2.63 -7.19 -3.22
C GLU A 145 1.77 -8.44 -3.41
N VAL A 146 1.69 -9.28 -2.37
CA VAL A 146 0.86 -10.49 -2.38
C VAL A 146 -0.61 -10.16 -2.62
N GLN A 147 -1.15 -9.10 -1.99
CA GLN A 147 -2.55 -8.73 -2.21
C GLN A 147 -2.81 -8.22 -3.63
N VAL A 148 -1.89 -7.44 -4.20
CA VAL A 148 -1.99 -7.01 -5.61
C VAL A 148 -1.94 -8.21 -6.56
N LEU A 149 -1.05 -9.17 -6.34
CA LEU A 149 -1.00 -10.40 -7.15
C LEU A 149 -2.30 -11.19 -7.06
N ASN A 150 -2.88 -11.34 -5.86
CA ASN A 150 -4.18 -11.99 -5.67
C ASN A 150 -5.31 -11.27 -6.45
N ILE A 151 -5.31 -9.94 -6.48
CA ILE A 151 -6.28 -9.17 -7.27
C ILE A 151 -6.08 -9.40 -8.77
N LYS A 152 -4.84 -9.32 -9.26
CA LYS A 152 -4.51 -9.55 -10.68
C LYS A 152 -4.89 -10.97 -11.13
N ILE A 153 -4.62 -11.99 -10.29
CA ILE A 153 -5.04 -13.37 -10.54
C ILE A 153 -6.56 -13.48 -10.64
N ALA A 154 -7.30 -12.91 -9.68
CA ALA A 154 -8.76 -12.97 -9.69
C ALA A 154 -9.36 -12.29 -10.94
N GLN A 155 -8.80 -11.15 -11.35
CA GLN A 155 -9.21 -10.46 -12.57
C GLN A 155 -8.92 -11.29 -13.83
N ALA A 156 -7.71 -11.86 -13.94
CA ALA A 156 -7.32 -12.71 -15.07
C ALA A 156 -8.18 -13.99 -15.16
N GLN A 157 -8.47 -14.63 -14.03
CA GLN A 157 -9.37 -15.78 -13.98
C GLN A 157 -10.79 -15.43 -14.44
N ALA A 158 -11.28 -14.24 -14.10
CA ALA A 158 -12.61 -13.78 -14.51
C ALA A 158 -12.69 -13.42 -16.01
N SER A 159 -11.60 -12.94 -16.62
CA SER A 159 -11.50 -12.71 -18.07
C SER A 159 -11.18 -13.98 -18.86
N GLY A 160 -10.73 -15.05 -18.21
CA GLY A 160 -10.30 -16.31 -18.84
C GLY A 160 -8.86 -16.27 -19.36
N ASP A 161 -8.05 -15.35 -18.84
CA ASP A 161 -6.63 -15.23 -19.16
C ASP A 161 -5.77 -16.24 -18.36
N ASP A 162 -4.57 -16.54 -18.87
CA ASP A 162 -3.60 -17.41 -18.19
C ASP A 162 -3.02 -16.72 -16.95
N THR A 163 -2.94 -17.47 -15.85
CA THR A 163 -2.47 -16.98 -14.55
C THR A 163 -1.12 -17.57 -14.13
N SER A 164 -0.51 -18.45 -14.93
CA SER A 164 0.67 -19.22 -14.56
C SER A 164 1.82 -18.34 -14.02
N ASP A 165 2.19 -17.27 -14.74
CA ASP A 165 3.28 -16.36 -14.31
C ASP A 165 2.92 -15.56 -13.04
N LEU A 166 1.63 -15.21 -12.87
CA LEU A 166 1.16 -14.51 -11.67
C LEU A 166 1.16 -15.43 -10.45
N GLU A 167 0.82 -16.70 -10.62
CA GLU A 167 0.82 -17.71 -9.57
C GLU A 167 2.25 -18.07 -9.13
N ASP A 168 3.20 -18.16 -10.06
CA ASP A 168 4.62 -18.34 -9.76
C ASP A 168 5.17 -17.13 -8.97
N SER A 169 4.85 -15.91 -9.41
CA SER A 169 5.21 -14.68 -8.70
C SER A 169 4.61 -14.65 -7.28
N LEU A 170 3.34 -15.03 -7.15
CA LEU A 170 2.66 -15.11 -5.85
C LEU A 170 3.36 -16.09 -4.91
N ALA A 171 3.77 -17.25 -5.40
CA ALA A 171 4.46 -18.25 -4.59
C ALA A 171 5.84 -17.75 -4.10
N GLU A 172 6.58 -17.04 -4.95
CA GLU A 172 7.85 -16.42 -4.60
C GLU A 172 7.66 -15.34 -3.51
N GLU A 173 6.74 -14.41 -3.73
CA GLU A 173 6.50 -13.30 -2.80
C GLU A 173 5.90 -13.78 -1.47
N GLN A 174 5.05 -14.81 -1.48
CA GLN A 174 4.55 -15.44 -0.26
C GLN A 174 5.67 -16.09 0.56
N THR A 175 6.68 -16.66 -0.09
CA THR A 175 7.85 -17.25 0.59
C THR A 175 8.69 -16.17 1.28
N LYS A 176 8.93 -15.04 0.59
CA LYS A 176 9.61 -13.87 1.16
C LYS A 176 8.80 -13.29 2.34
N LEU A 177 7.49 -13.16 2.18
CA LEU A 177 6.59 -12.64 3.23
C LEU A 177 6.67 -13.53 4.48
N ASN A 178 6.52 -14.84 4.33
CA ASN A 178 6.57 -15.80 5.43
C ASN A 178 7.92 -15.75 6.17
N THR A 179 9.02 -15.60 5.43
CA THR A 179 10.37 -15.47 6.00
C THR A 179 10.52 -14.21 6.87
N ASN A 180 10.00 -13.08 6.40
CA ASN A 180 10.07 -11.82 7.15
C ASN A 180 9.10 -11.82 8.35
N ILE A 181 7.92 -12.42 8.22
CA ILE A 181 7.00 -12.63 9.35
C ILE A 181 7.67 -13.50 10.43
N ALA A 182 8.32 -14.60 10.05
CA ALA A 182 9.04 -15.45 11.01
C ALA A 182 10.18 -14.68 11.70
N THR A 183 10.87 -13.81 10.98
CA THR A 183 11.92 -12.95 11.53
C THR A 183 11.34 -11.92 12.52
N ASP A 184 10.24 -11.24 12.18
CA ASP A 184 9.53 -10.33 13.08
C ASP A 184 9.08 -11.02 14.37
N VAL A 185 8.47 -12.22 14.24
CA VAL A 185 8.05 -13.03 15.40
C VAL A 185 9.24 -13.46 16.26
N LYS A 186 10.37 -13.82 15.66
CA LYS A 186 11.60 -14.14 16.39
C LYS A 186 12.13 -12.93 17.17
N ASN A 187 11.92 -11.73 16.65
CA ASN A 187 12.30 -10.48 17.30
C ASN A 187 11.24 -9.93 18.24
N ALA A 188 10.19 -10.69 18.57
CA ALA A 188 9.09 -10.23 19.40
C ALA A 188 9.55 -9.55 20.70
N GLY A 189 9.01 -8.36 20.95
CA GLY A 189 9.34 -7.55 22.12
C GLY A 189 10.61 -6.69 21.99
N GLN A 190 11.39 -6.82 20.91
CA GLN A 190 12.45 -5.87 20.60
C GLN A 190 11.85 -4.54 20.14
N THR A 191 12.51 -3.45 20.51
CA THR A 191 12.18 -2.10 20.03
C THR A 191 12.34 -2.03 18.53
N SER A 192 11.43 -1.33 17.89
CA SER A 192 11.37 -1.09 16.45
C SER A 192 11.25 0.40 16.19
N GLN A 193 12.02 0.92 15.23
CA GLN A 193 12.09 2.34 14.92
C GLN A 193 11.89 2.58 13.41
N SER A 194 11.02 3.51 13.05
CA SER A 194 10.87 3.99 11.67
C SER A 194 11.94 5.02 11.29
N VAL A 195 11.90 5.44 10.03
CA VAL A 195 12.82 6.41 9.41
C VAL A 195 12.15 7.72 9.01
N VAL A 196 10.88 7.91 9.39
CA VAL A 196 10.04 9.06 9.05
C VAL A 196 9.33 9.63 10.27
#